data_AF-A0AAN9UUN3-F1
#
_entry.id   AF-A0AAN9UUN3-F1
#
_cell.length_a   1.000
_cell.length_b   1.000
_cell.length_c   1.000
_cell.angle_alpha   90.00
_cell.angle_beta   90.00
_cell.angle_gamma   90.00
#
_symmetry.space_group_name_H-M   'P 1'
#
loop_
_entity.id
_entity.type
_entity.pdbx_description
1 polymer ?
#
loop_
_entity_poly.entity_id
_entity_poly.type
_entity_poly.pdbx_seq_one_letter_code
_entity_poly.pdbx_strand_id
1 'polypeptide(L)'
;MVSFSAFALLAAPLALAGSSRVARSSMPETFSLYAYGKGIGGSPVFYHDNLAYLGDPRDLNGSMHDIVLFHNDDGTLVANENATASGDAEAWSNLTFYVPGPTSTAHQVGFTNTTGSSDISTTDFTFYGGVILHKQDSKLLTLWYASPTDTDGIYTLNWNDTGDSSTDGNIIVSLKAKAPTRPAIPPRP
;
A
#
# COMPACT_ATOMS: atom_id res chain seq x y z
N MET A 1 26.05 -51.87 61.14
CA MET A 1 24.73 -51.35 60.72
C MET A 1 24.90 -49.88 60.37
N VAL A 2 24.55 -49.55 59.13
CA VAL A 2 24.86 -48.27 58.45
C VAL A 2 23.89 -47.19 58.93
N SER A 3 24.37 -45.98 59.25
CA SER A 3 23.51 -44.82 59.57
C SER A 3 23.70 -43.72 58.52
N PHE A 4 22.57 -43.13 58.13
CA PHE A 4 22.30 -42.44 56.87
C PHE A 4 22.76 -40.97 56.84
N SER A 5 23.25 -40.56 55.66
CA SER A 5 23.37 -39.16 55.22
C SER A 5 22.01 -38.56 54.85
N ALA A 6 21.82 -37.26 55.10
CA ALA A 6 20.85 -36.44 54.38
C ALA A 6 21.35 -34.98 54.29
N PHE A 7 21.78 -34.57 53.10
CA PHE A 7 21.98 -33.17 52.72
C PHE A 7 20.78 -32.77 51.85
N ALA A 8 19.93 -31.86 52.34
CA ALA A 8 18.83 -31.31 51.57
C ALA A 8 19.29 -30.04 50.84
N LEU A 9 19.42 -30.10 49.51
CA LEU A 9 19.59 -28.91 48.66
C LEU A 9 18.19 -28.39 48.26
N LEU A 10 17.88 -27.17 48.67
CA LEU A 10 16.67 -26.44 48.29
C LEU A 10 16.96 -25.68 46.99
N ALA A 11 16.35 -26.08 45.87
CA ALA A 11 16.45 -25.37 44.59
C ALA A 11 15.13 -24.61 44.32
N ALA A 12 15.21 -23.29 44.17
CA ALA A 12 14.08 -22.45 43.77
C ALA A 12 14.16 -22.14 42.26
N PRO A 13 13.09 -22.35 41.47
CA PRO A 13 13.08 -21.98 40.06
C PRO A 13 12.79 -20.48 39.89
N LEU A 14 13.72 -19.76 39.26
CA LEU A 14 13.46 -18.42 38.73
C LEU A 14 12.58 -18.54 37.48
N ALA A 15 11.33 -18.07 37.55
CA ALA A 15 10.49 -17.86 36.38
C ALA A 15 10.81 -16.50 35.75
N LEU A 16 11.48 -16.48 34.60
CA LEU A 16 11.60 -15.28 33.76
C LEU A 16 10.27 -15.04 33.04
N ALA A 17 9.45 -14.12 33.55
CA ALA A 17 8.32 -13.58 32.81
C ALA A 17 8.83 -12.60 31.72
N GLY A 18 9.22 -13.15 30.56
CA GLY A 18 9.55 -12.36 29.38
C GLY A 18 8.29 -11.75 28.79
N SER A 19 7.98 -10.50 29.12
CA SER A 19 6.96 -9.72 28.41
C SER A 19 7.47 -9.43 27.00
N SER A 20 7.01 -10.20 26.01
CA SER A 20 7.25 -9.89 24.60
C SER A 20 6.50 -8.60 24.29
N ARG A 21 7.23 -7.48 24.24
CA ARG A 21 6.72 -6.24 23.65
C ARG A 21 6.58 -6.51 22.17
N VAL A 22 5.37 -6.88 21.73
CA VAL A 22 4.99 -6.78 20.32
C VAL A 22 5.06 -5.30 19.99
N ALA A 23 6.19 -4.87 19.42
CA ALA A 23 6.27 -3.57 18.77
C ALA A 23 5.27 -3.60 17.62
N ARG A 24 4.10 -2.99 17.82
CA ARG A 24 3.28 -2.58 16.69
C ARG A 24 4.15 -1.60 15.92
N SER A 25 4.64 -1.99 14.75
CA SER A 25 5.29 -1.05 13.84
C SER A 25 4.25 0.04 13.58
N SER A 26 4.40 1.21 14.19
CA SER A 26 3.64 2.39 13.79
C SER A 26 4.01 2.66 12.34
N MET A 27 3.00 2.84 11.50
CA MET A 27 3.25 3.25 10.11
C MET A 27 4.00 4.59 10.15
N PRO A 28 5.04 4.78 9.34
CA PRO A 28 5.73 6.07 9.29
C PRO A 28 4.75 7.19 8.91
N GLU A 29 5.05 8.42 9.33
CA GLU A 29 4.17 9.59 9.09
C GLU A 29 3.87 9.77 7.60
N THR A 30 4.85 9.48 6.75
CA THR A 30 4.69 9.37 5.31
C THR A 30 5.18 8.03 4.78
N PHE A 31 4.57 7.53 3.72
CA PHE A 31 4.89 6.23 3.12
C PHE A 31 4.50 6.18 1.64
N SER A 32 5.13 5.28 0.89
CA SER A 32 4.66 4.93 -0.45
C SER A 32 3.87 3.63 -0.42
N LEU A 33 2.96 3.46 -1.38
CA LEU A 33 2.22 2.23 -1.57
C LEU A 33 2.88 1.38 -2.66
N TYR A 34 2.84 0.06 -2.45
CA TYR A 34 3.42 -0.93 -3.35
C TYR A 34 2.41 -2.04 -3.61
N ALA A 35 2.23 -2.39 -4.88
CA ALA A 35 1.35 -3.46 -5.31
C ALA A 35 2.06 -4.81 -5.32
N TYR A 36 1.37 -5.83 -4.81
CA TYR A 36 1.82 -7.21 -4.80
C TYR A 36 0.75 -8.11 -5.39
N GLY A 37 1.09 -8.86 -6.44
CA GLY A 37 0.19 -9.78 -7.13
C GLY A 37 0.98 -10.78 -7.97
N LYS A 38 0.28 -11.63 -8.72
CA LYS A 38 0.94 -12.58 -9.62
C LYS A 38 1.70 -11.80 -10.70
N GLY A 39 3.03 -11.91 -10.72
CA GLY A 39 3.88 -11.17 -11.65
C GLY A 39 4.23 -9.73 -11.21
N ILE A 40 3.63 -9.22 -10.14
CA ILE A 40 3.89 -7.88 -9.59
C ILE A 40 4.49 -8.04 -8.18
N GLY A 41 5.79 -7.76 -8.05
CA GLY A 41 6.59 -8.06 -6.87
C GLY A 41 6.83 -6.90 -5.91
N GLY A 42 5.93 -5.90 -5.86
CA GLY A 42 6.13 -4.66 -5.10
C GLY A 42 6.34 -3.44 -5.98
N SER A 43 5.62 -3.32 -7.11
CA SER A 43 5.69 -2.12 -7.96
C SER A 43 5.07 -0.91 -7.21
N PRO A 44 5.76 0.24 -7.16
CA PRO A 44 5.24 1.40 -6.43
C PRO A 44 4.04 2.02 -7.15
N VAL A 45 3.17 2.65 -6.37
CA VAL A 45 2.12 3.52 -6.89
C VAL A 45 2.73 4.86 -7.28
N PHE A 46 2.48 5.28 -8.51
CA PHE A 46 2.90 6.59 -9.01
C PHE A 46 1.71 7.36 -9.60
N TYR A 47 1.83 8.67 -9.57
CA TYR A 47 0.87 9.62 -10.11
C TYR A 47 1.16 9.84 -11.60
N HIS A 48 0.12 9.87 -12.44
CA HIS A 48 0.21 10.39 -13.80
C HIS A 48 -1.13 10.99 -14.23
N ASP A 49 -1.15 12.29 -14.55
CA ASP A 49 -2.34 13.03 -14.98
C ASP A 49 -3.60 12.81 -14.11
N ASN A 50 -3.45 12.93 -12.78
CA ASN A 50 -4.50 12.71 -11.77
C ASN A 50 -4.96 11.25 -11.60
N LEU A 51 -4.33 10.30 -12.26
CA LEU A 51 -4.64 8.88 -12.15
C LEU A 51 -3.49 8.12 -11.51
N ALA A 52 -3.81 7.00 -10.89
CA ALA A 52 -2.83 6.13 -10.26
C ALA A 52 -2.41 4.99 -11.18
N TYR A 53 -1.11 4.75 -11.20
CA TYR A 53 -0.46 3.70 -11.95
C TYR A 53 0.50 2.92 -11.04
N LEU A 54 0.94 1.77 -11.52
CA LEU A 54 1.92 0.90 -10.88
C LEU A 54 3.10 0.70 -11.83
N GLY A 55 4.32 0.80 -11.31
CA GLY A 55 5.52 0.56 -12.09
C GLY A 55 6.58 1.63 -11.86
N ASP A 56 7.47 1.81 -12.82
CA ASP A 56 8.49 2.85 -12.79
C ASP A 56 8.02 4.07 -13.58
N PRO A 57 7.77 5.22 -12.94
CA PRO A 57 7.25 6.40 -13.64
C PRO A 57 8.20 6.86 -14.77
N ARG A 58 9.50 6.54 -14.71
CA ARG A 58 10.50 6.88 -15.73
C ARG A 58 10.33 6.16 -17.06
N ASP A 59 9.50 5.12 -17.11
CA ASP A 59 9.19 4.40 -18.34
C ASP A 59 8.03 5.04 -19.11
N LEU A 60 7.35 6.04 -18.54
CA LEU A 60 6.34 6.83 -19.23
C LEU A 60 6.92 8.13 -19.81
N ASN A 61 6.42 8.50 -20.98
CA ASN A 61 6.68 9.81 -21.55
C ASN A 61 5.64 10.81 -21.01
N GLY A 62 6.08 11.98 -20.54
CA GLY A 62 5.19 13.02 -20.03
C GLY A 62 5.93 13.97 -19.10
N SER A 63 5.24 15.00 -18.63
CA SER A 63 5.79 16.01 -17.70
C SER A 63 5.02 16.05 -16.38
N MET A 64 4.29 14.97 -16.08
CA MET A 64 3.55 14.78 -14.82
C MET A 64 3.61 13.32 -14.36
N HIS A 65 4.77 12.83 -13.88
CA HIS A 65 4.91 11.49 -13.29
C HIS A 65 5.91 11.36 -12.13
N ASP A 66 5.44 10.90 -10.96
CA ASP A 66 6.33 10.59 -9.82
C ASP A 66 5.70 9.58 -8.85
N ILE A 67 6.55 8.84 -8.12
CA ILE A 67 6.14 7.96 -7.04
C ILE A 67 5.42 8.78 -5.98
N VAL A 68 4.28 8.28 -5.50
CA VAL A 68 3.47 9.02 -4.54
C VAL A 68 3.99 8.83 -3.12
N LEU A 69 4.10 9.95 -2.40
CA LEU A 69 4.28 9.98 -0.96
C LEU A 69 2.95 10.27 -0.27
N PHE A 70 2.43 9.27 0.43
CA PHE A 70 1.15 9.35 1.14
C PHE A 70 1.34 9.74 2.60
N HIS A 71 0.39 10.51 3.13
CA HIS A 71 0.11 10.69 4.54
C HIS A 71 -1.33 10.28 4.82
N ASN A 72 -1.58 9.61 5.95
CA ASN A 72 -2.93 9.26 6.37
C ASN A 72 -3.45 10.30 7.35
N ASP A 73 -4.49 11.03 6.94
CA ASP A 73 -5.25 11.99 7.73
C ASP A 73 -6.64 11.42 8.04
N ASP A 74 -6.75 10.70 9.15
CA ASP A 74 -7.98 10.08 9.67
C ASP A 74 -8.81 9.30 8.63
N GLY A 75 -8.15 8.42 7.88
CA GLY A 75 -8.78 7.59 6.85
C GLY A 75 -8.90 8.26 5.48
N THR A 76 -8.37 9.47 5.34
CA THR A 76 -8.10 10.14 4.06
C THR A 76 -6.63 9.96 3.71
N LEU A 77 -6.33 9.60 2.46
CA LEU A 77 -4.95 9.47 2.00
C LEU A 77 -4.56 10.70 1.18
N VAL A 78 -3.73 11.55 1.79
CA VAL A 78 -3.19 12.75 1.16
C VAL A 78 -1.90 12.39 0.42
N ALA A 79 -1.87 12.69 -0.87
CA ALA A 79 -0.82 12.37 -1.82
C ALA A 79 0.00 13.62 -2.15
N ASN A 80 1.32 13.45 -2.12
CA ASN A 80 2.29 14.47 -2.51
C ASN A 80 3.33 13.86 -3.45
N GLU A 81 3.94 14.71 -4.27
CA GLU A 81 5.13 14.32 -5.04
C GLU A 81 6.24 13.81 -4.10
N ASN A 82 7.08 12.93 -4.64
CA ASN A 82 8.28 12.46 -4.00
C ASN A 82 9.49 12.91 -4.84
N ALA A 83 9.76 14.21 -4.86
CA ALA A 83 10.75 14.85 -5.75
C ALA A 83 12.17 14.23 -5.75
N THR A 84 12.50 13.36 -4.78
CA THR A 84 13.75 12.59 -4.76
C THR A 84 13.72 11.29 -5.58
N ALA A 85 12.55 10.83 -6.03
CA ALA A 85 12.34 9.56 -6.74
C ALA A 85 12.27 9.71 -8.26
N SER A 86 11.58 10.73 -8.78
CA SER A 86 11.50 11.03 -10.23
C SER A 86 12.76 11.72 -10.77
N GLY A 87 13.43 12.55 -9.95
CA GLY A 87 14.52 13.42 -10.39
C GLY A 87 14.06 14.70 -11.10
N ASP A 88 12.76 14.79 -11.40
CA ASP A 88 12.07 15.95 -11.96
C ASP A 88 11.00 16.40 -10.95
N ALA A 89 11.16 17.59 -10.38
CA ALA A 89 10.20 18.16 -9.42
C ALA A 89 9.01 18.74 -10.18
N GLU A 90 7.84 18.13 -10.02
CA GLU A 90 6.61 18.56 -10.66
C GLU A 90 5.63 19.00 -9.59
N ALA A 91 5.14 20.22 -9.70
CA ALA A 91 4.43 20.91 -8.63
C ALA A 91 2.99 20.40 -8.38
N TRP A 92 2.81 19.13 -7.99
CA TRP A 92 1.57 18.60 -7.46
C TRP A 92 1.77 18.15 -6.01
N SER A 93 0.84 18.55 -5.15
CA SER A 93 0.86 18.23 -3.73
C SER A 93 -0.55 18.35 -3.16
N ASN A 94 -0.75 17.77 -1.97
CA ASN A 94 -2.01 17.81 -1.23
C ASN A 94 -3.24 17.31 -2.02
N LEU A 95 -3.04 16.37 -2.94
CA LEU A 95 -4.15 15.72 -3.62
C LEU A 95 -4.72 14.62 -2.74
N THR A 96 -6.02 14.36 -2.85
CA THR A 96 -6.67 13.28 -2.12
C THR A 96 -6.80 12.05 -3.00
N PHE A 97 -6.29 10.91 -2.55
CA PHE A 97 -6.46 9.63 -3.22
C PHE A 97 -7.90 9.15 -3.11
N TYR A 98 -8.45 8.63 -4.21
CA TYR A 98 -9.83 8.16 -4.25
C TYR A 98 -9.94 6.79 -4.92
N VAL A 99 -10.93 6.01 -4.51
CA VAL A 99 -11.45 4.88 -5.27
C VAL A 99 -12.76 5.27 -5.96
N PRO A 100 -13.06 4.79 -7.17
CA PRO A 100 -14.38 4.97 -7.76
C PRO A 100 -15.50 4.44 -6.84
N GLY A 101 -16.60 5.18 -6.80
CA GLY A 101 -17.80 4.81 -6.07
C GLY A 101 -18.49 3.58 -6.68
N PRO A 102 -19.41 2.95 -5.94
CA PRO A 102 -20.04 1.69 -6.35
C PRO A 102 -20.90 1.80 -7.61
N THR A 103 -21.34 3.00 -7.98
CA THR A 103 -22.12 3.28 -9.19
C THR A 103 -21.28 3.80 -10.36
N SER A 104 -19.98 3.99 -10.16
CA SER A 104 -19.09 4.49 -11.19
C SER A 104 -18.83 3.42 -12.25
N THR A 105 -18.80 3.84 -13.51
CA THR A 105 -18.33 3.01 -14.62
C THR A 105 -16.82 3.06 -14.79
N ALA A 106 -16.15 4.03 -14.14
CA ALA A 106 -14.70 4.11 -14.10
C ALA A 106 -14.19 3.20 -12.99
N HIS A 107 -13.11 2.46 -13.27
CA HIS A 107 -12.47 1.58 -12.29
C HIS A 107 -11.11 2.10 -11.84
N GLN A 108 -10.48 2.96 -12.63
CA GLN A 108 -9.18 3.50 -12.31
C GLN A 108 -9.26 4.44 -11.11
N VAL A 109 -8.36 4.21 -10.16
CA VAL A 109 -8.23 5.03 -8.96
C VAL A 109 -7.35 6.22 -9.26
N GLY A 110 -7.48 7.29 -8.50
CA GLY A 110 -6.80 8.53 -8.84
C GLY A 110 -6.68 9.49 -7.69
N PHE A 111 -6.41 10.74 -8.05
CA PHE A 111 -6.10 11.83 -7.16
C PHE A 111 -6.98 13.03 -7.50
N THR A 112 -7.46 13.73 -6.48
CA THR A 112 -8.37 14.86 -6.69
C THR A 112 -8.22 15.94 -5.64
N ASN A 113 -8.59 17.18 -6.02
CA ASN A 113 -8.80 18.29 -5.09
C ASN A 113 -10.26 18.39 -4.62
N THR A 114 -11.18 17.61 -5.20
CA THR A 114 -12.60 17.65 -4.88
C THR A 114 -12.98 16.47 -3.98
N THR A 115 -13.47 16.76 -2.78
CA THR A 115 -14.03 15.75 -1.88
C THR A 115 -15.57 15.74 -2.00
N GLY A 116 -16.19 14.56 -1.87
CA GLY A 116 -17.66 14.46 -1.71
C GLY A 116 -18.53 14.33 -2.97
N SER A 117 -18.05 13.69 -4.05
CA SER A 117 -18.91 13.26 -5.17
C SER A 117 -19.43 11.82 -4.93
N SER A 118 -20.61 11.47 -5.47
CA SER A 118 -21.13 10.09 -5.42
C SER A 118 -20.29 9.11 -6.23
N ASP A 119 -19.52 9.61 -7.19
CA ASP A 119 -18.79 8.78 -8.17
C ASP A 119 -17.41 8.36 -7.66
N ILE A 120 -16.96 8.90 -6.53
CA ILE A 120 -15.67 8.60 -5.92
C ILE A 120 -15.79 8.56 -4.39
N SER A 121 -14.94 7.78 -3.74
CA SER A 121 -14.75 7.77 -2.30
C SER A 121 -13.32 8.16 -1.97
N THR A 122 -13.16 9.26 -1.23
CA THR A 122 -11.87 9.83 -0.82
C THR A 122 -11.50 9.50 0.63
N THR A 123 -12.41 8.88 1.37
CA THR A 123 -12.30 8.59 2.80
C THR A 123 -12.38 7.07 3.04
N ASP A 124 -12.42 6.66 4.30
CA ASP A 124 -12.66 5.28 4.71
C ASP A 124 -11.53 4.30 4.36
N PHE A 125 -10.31 4.83 4.13
CA PHE A 125 -9.11 4.01 4.05
C PHE A 125 -8.64 3.60 5.45
N THR A 126 -8.20 2.34 5.57
CA THR A 126 -7.64 1.82 6.82
C THR A 126 -6.51 0.84 6.53
N PHE A 127 -5.74 0.50 7.56
CA PHE A 127 -4.58 -0.39 7.43
C PHE A 127 -4.69 -1.59 8.37
N TYR A 128 -4.43 -2.77 7.83
CA TYR A 128 -4.26 -4.00 8.61
C TYR A 128 -2.87 -4.59 8.33
N GLY A 129 -1.97 -4.54 9.30
CA GLY A 129 -0.60 -5.06 9.14
C GLY A 129 0.20 -4.40 8.02
N GLY A 130 -0.15 -3.16 7.64
CA GLY A 130 0.45 -2.42 6.53
C GLY A 130 -0.20 -2.64 5.16
N VAL A 131 -1.22 -3.49 5.07
CA VAL A 131 -2.09 -3.62 3.88
C VAL A 131 -3.17 -2.55 3.96
N ILE A 132 -3.39 -1.81 2.88
CA ILE A 132 -4.49 -0.84 2.78
C ILE A 132 -5.79 -1.55 2.43
N LEU A 133 -6.85 -1.18 3.15
CA LEU A 133 -8.23 -1.60 2.92
C LEU A 133 -9.09 -0.36 2.75
N HIS A 134 -10.19 -0.52 2.04
CA HIS A 134 -11.24 0.51 1.97
C HIS A 134 -12.49 -0.02 2.63
N LYS A 135 -13.14 0.80 3.44
CA LYS A 135 -14.39 0.45 4.12
C LYS A 135 -15.57 0.93 3.29
N GLN A 136 -16.40 -0.02 2.88
CA GLN A 136 -17.65 0.23 2.15
C GLN A 136 -18.77 -0.58 2.79
N ASP A 137 -19.91 0.04 3.11
CA ASP A 137 -21.06 -0.61 3.75
C ASP A 137 -20.69 -1.41 5.02
N SER A 138 -19.78 -0.85 5.83
CA SER A 138 -19.22 -1.47 7.04
C SER A 138 -18.40 -2.75 6.81
N LYS A 139 -18.06 -3.07 5.57
CA LYS A 139 -17.15 -4.16 5.20
C LYS A 139 -15.78 -3.59 4.86
N LEU A 140 -14.73 -4.29 5.29
CA LEU A 140 -13.36 -4.00 4.86
C LEU A 140 -13.06 -4.77 3.58
N LEU A 141 -12.67 -4.06 2.53
CA LEU A 141 -12.50 -4.60 1.19
C LEU A 141 -11.08 -4.38 0.65
N THR A 142 -10.67 -5.27 -0.24
CA THR A 142 -9.40 -5.23 -0.98
C THR A 142 -9.65 -5.58 -2.45
N LEU A 143 -10.48 -4.77 -3.13
CA LEU A 143 -10.89 -5.00 -4.52
C LEU A 143 -9.89 -4.42 -5.54
N TRP A 144 -8.61 -4.36 -5.16
CA TRP A 144 -7.56 -3.79 -5.97
C TRP A 144 -7.16 -4.75 -7.09
N TYR A 145 -7.05 -4.22 -8.31
CA TYR A 145 -6.48 -4.95 -9.43
C TYR A 145 -5.63 -4.04 -10.30
N ALA A 146 -4.72 -4.64 -11.03
CA ALA A 146 -3.86 -3.99 -12.00
C ALA A 146 -4.27 -4.42 -13.41
N SER A 147 -4.34 -3.46 -14.33
CA SER A 147 -4.55 -3.75 -15.76
C SER A 147 -3.33 -3.30 -16.55
N PRO A 148 -2.79 -4.14 -17.45
CA PRO A 148 -1.62 -3.78 -18.25
C PRO A 148 -1.95 -2.59 -19.17
N THR A 149 -0.94 -1.75 -19.40
CA THR A 149 -0.98 -0.69 -20.41
C THR A 149 -0.20 -1.11 -21.66
N ASP A 150 -0.10 -0.21 -22.65
CA ASP A 150 0.75 -0.43 -23.82
C ASP A 150 2.26 -0.33 -23.51
N THR A 151 2.63 0.09 -22.29
CA THR A 151 4.02 0.16 -21.82
C THR A 151 4.31 -1.01 -20.90
N ASP A 152 5.32 -1.82 -21.25
CA ASP A 152 5.73 -2.97 -20.46
C ASP A 152 6.14 -2.54 -19.04
N GLY A 153 5.75 -3.33 -18.03
CA GLY A 153 5.98 -2.99 -16.63
C GLY A 153 5.07 -1.90 -16.04
N ILE A 154 4.24 -1.22 -16.85
CA ILE A 154 3.29 -0.20 -16.40
C ILE A 154 1.86 -0.72 -16.41
N TYR A 155 1.18 -0.52 -15.28
CA TYR A 155 -0.20 -0.94 -15.08
C TYR A 155 -1.03 0.22 -14.56
N THR A 156 -2.30 0.31 -14.95
CA THR A 156 -3.27 1.16 -14.24
C THR A 156 -3.63 0.51 -12.91
N LEU A 157 -3.74 1.28 -11.84
CA LEU A 157 -4.31 0.79 -10.58
C LEU A 157 -5.82 0.98 -10.58
N ASN A 158 -6.55 -0.10 -10.38
CA ASN A 158 -8.01 -0.12 -10.45
C ASN A 158 -8.64 -0.65 -9.16
N TRP A 159 -9.90 -0.29 -8.96
CA TRP A 159 -10.77 -0.72 -7.86
C TRP A 159 -12.05 -1.36 -8.39
N ASN A 160 -12.71 -2.12 -7.52
CA ASN A 160 -13.97 -2.80 -7.78
C ASN A 160 -13.81 -3.95 -8.80
N ASP A 161 -12.79 -4.79 -8.63
CA ASP A 161 -12.78 -6.10 -9.29
C ASP A 161 -13.94 -6.94 -8.73
N THR A 162 -15.01 -7.07 -9.51
CA THR A 162 -16.18 -7.88 -9.15
C THR A 162 -16.04 -9.33 -9.63
N GLY A 163 -14.90 -9.70 -10.22
CA GLY A 163 -14.63 -11.02 -10.78
C GLY A 163 -15.11 -11.18 -12.24
N ASP A 164 -16.03 -10.33 -12.69
CA ASP A 164 -16.53 -10.29 -14.09
C ASP A 164 -15.68 -9.39 -14.98
N SER A 165 -14.81 -8.55 -14.39
CA SER A 165 -13.81 -7.71 -15.06
C SER A 165 -12.60 -8.49 -15.57
N SER A 166 -12.74 -9.79 -15.87
CA SER A 166 -11.68 -10.63 -16.43
C SER A 166 -11.45 -10.35 -17.91
N THR A 167 -11.09 -9.11 -18.24
CA THR A 167 -10.31 -8.85 -19.45
C THR A 167 -8.99 -9.59 -19.32
N ASP A 168 -8.58 -10.29 -20.39
CA ASP A 168 -7.33 -11.03 -20.45
C ASP A 168 -6.16 -10.13 -20.00
N GLY A 169 -5.59 -10.42 -18.83
CA GLY A 169 -4.41 -9.72 -18.31
C GLY A 169 -4.60 -8.96 -16.98
N ASN A 170 -5.83 -8.85 -16.44
CA ASN A 170 -6.01 -8.23 -15.13
C ASN A 170 -5.39 -9.08 -14.00
N ILE A 171 -4.72 -8.41 -13.06
CA ILE A 171 -3.99 -9.03 -11.95
C ILE A 171 -4.58 -8.51 -10.64
N ILE A 172 -5.17 -9.40 -9.84
CA ILE A 172 -5.56 -9.06 -8.47
C ILE A 172 -4.29 -8.72 -7.67
N VAL A 173 -4.31 -7.57 -7.00
CA VAL A 173 -3.17 -7.10 -6.20
C VAL A 173 -3.57 -6.79 -4.76
N SER A 174 -2.60 -6.83 -3.87
CA SER A 174 -2.68 -6.22 -2.55
C SER A 174 -1.75 -5.03 -2.49
N LEU A 175 -2.27 -3.90 -2.04
CA LEU A 175 -1.47 -2.69 -1.81
C LEU A 175 -0.93 -2.68 -0.38
N LYS A 176 0.37 -2.38 -0.23
CA LYS A 176 1.04 -2.35 1.09
C LYS A 176 1.90 -1.11 1.22
N ALA A 177 1.94 -0.53 2.43
CA ALA A 177 2.83 0.58 2.80
C ALA A 177 4.29 0.13 3.04
N LYS A 178 4.57 -1.17 2.93
CA LYS A 178 5.91 -1.73 3.11
C LYS A 178 6.55 -1.99 1.75
N ALA A 179 7.69 -1.34 1.51
CA ALA A 179 8.54 -1.59 0.35
C ALA A 179 9.01 -3.05 0.30
N PRO A 180 9.24 -3.61 -0.90
CA PRO A 180 9.80 -4.94 -1.05
C PRO A 180 11.22 -4.99 -0.49
N THR A 181 11.64 -6.14 0.06
CA THR A 181 12.99 -6.34 0.62
C THR A 181 14.09 -6.32 -0.44
N ARG A 182 13.72 -6.44 -1.71
CA ARG A 182 14.56 -6.15 -2.86
C ARG A 182 13.91 -5.00 -3.62
N PRO A 183 14.64 -3.92 -3.98
CA PRO A 183 14.05 -2.82 -4.74
C PRO A 183 13.35 -3.35 -5.99
N ALA A 184 12.08 -2.96 -6.18
CA ALA A 184 11.37 -3.25 -7.43
C ALA A 184 11.97 -2.44 -8.59
N ILE A 185 12.50 -1.25 -8.27
CA ILE A 185 13.18 -0.37 -9.20
C ILE A 185 14.67 -0.31 -8.83
N PRO A 186 15.59 -0.75 -9.69
CA PRO A 186 17.02 -0.56 -9.46
C PRO A 186 17.40 0.93 -9.62
N PRO A 187 18.39 1.43 -8.85
CA PRO A 187 18.99 2.73 -9.14
C PRO A 187 19.58 2.68 -10.55
N ARG A 188 19.27 3.67 -11.38
CA ARG A 188 19.85 3.76 -12.73
C ARG A 188 21.32 4.21 -12.58
N PRO A 189 22.27 3.64 -13.34
CA PRO A 189 23.66 4.09 -13.36
C PRO A 189 23.79 5.54 -13.82
#